data_AF-A0A3Q2CZH0-F1
#
_entry.id   AF-A0A3Q2CZH0-F1
#
_cell.length_a   1.000
_cell.length_b   1.000
_cell.length_c   1.000
_cell.angle_alpha   90.00
_cell.angle_beta   90.00
_cell.angle_gamma   90.00
#
_symmetry.space_group_name_H-M   'P 1'
#
loop_
_entity.id
_entity.type
_entity.pdbx_description
1 polymer ?
#
loop_
_entity_poly.entity_id
_entity_poly.type
_entity_poly.pdbx_seq_one_letter_code
_entity_poly.pdbx_strand_id
1 'polypeptide(L)'
;LDLRFNDMAESFNEQQKHYEAMVEHIRKLKQISGSTNVDNLAFAECIGKIRIEHKMKGYDFSLVTNPIGPEGENEEKPLCLQSAQSEVMGLSDRAKATISKGTALIQLIDWLLRGHSQMAEQVKGAAENYQEEGRLCDNLEENMKEVRRAKELSQRYRQQAGEVYNEAA
;
A
#
# COMPACT_ATOMS: atom_id res chain seq x y z
N LEU A 1 0.35 -11.61 25.15
CA LEU A 1 0.99 -12.03 23.89
C LEU A 1 0.03 -11.84 22.72
N ASP A 2 -1.17 -12.39 22.82
CA ASP A 2 -2.22 -12.33 21.79
C ASP A 2 -2.51 -10.91 21.27
N LEU A 3 -2.61 -9.93 22.17
CA LEU A 3 -2.80 -8.53 21.78
C LEU A 3 -1.72 -8.04 20.80
N ARG A 4 -0.46 -8.43 20.97
CA ARG A 4 0.64 -8.01 20.08
C ARG A 4 0.57 -8.65 18.71
N PHE A 5 0.15 -9.91 18.64
CA PHE A 5 -0.11 -10.56 17.35
C PHE A 5 -1.32 -9.93 16.65
N ASN A 6 -2.37 -9.57 17.41
CA ASN A 6 -3.52 -8.89 16.86
C ASN A 6 -3.18 -7.48 16.35
N ASP A 7 -2.47 -6.67 17.14
CA ASP A 7 -1.99 -5.34 16.75
C ASP A 7 -1.17 -5.39 15.44
N MET A 8 -0.33 -6.43 15.31
CA MET A 8 0.49 -6.67 14.12
C MET A 8 -0.38 -7.02 12.91
N ALA A 9 -1.31 -7.97 13.09
CA ALA A 9 -2.22 -8.39 12.03
C ALA A 9 -3.10 -7.23 11.54
N GLU A 10 -3.68 -6.44 12.45
CA GLU A 10 -4.49 -5.27 12.10
C GLU A 10 -3.66 -4.24 11.32
N SER A 11 -2.47 -3.91 11.81
CA SER A 11 -1.57 -2.95 11.14
C SER A 11 -1.12 -3.45 9.77
N PHE A 12 -0.80 -4.75 9.63
CA PHE A 12 -0.45 -5.37 8.36
C PHE A 12 -1.62 -5.35 7.37
N ASN A 13 -2.82 -5.74 7.83
CA ASN A 13 -4.02 -5.76 7.00
C ASN A 13 -4.39 -4.35 6.51
N GLU A 14 -4.21 -3.32 7.34
CA GLU A 14 -4.42 -1.94 6.93
C GLU A 14 -3.40 -1.48 5.88
N GLN A 15 -2.11 -1.81 6.05
CA GLN A 15 -1.09 -1.54 5.05
C GLN A 15 -1.39 -2.24 3.72
N GLN A 16 -1.79 -3.53 3.79
CA GLN A 16 -2.16 -4.31 2.61
C GLN A 16 -3.35 -3.69 1.88
N LYS A 17 -4.40 -3.25 2.59
CA LYS A 17 -5.54 -2.55 1.97
C LYS A 17 -5.12 -1.27 1.25
N HIS A 18 -4.21 -0.49 1.83
CA HIS A 18 -3.69 0.70 1.16
C HIS A 18 -2.88 0.35 -0.08
N TYR A 19 -2.04 -0.67 0.01
CA TYR A 19 -1.26 -1.15 -1.14
C TYR A 19 -2.16 -1.67 -2.27
N GLU A 20 -3.15 -2.50 -1.97
CA GLU A 20 -4.11 -3.02 -2.97
C GLU A 20 -4.89 -1.87 -3.63
N ALA A 21 -5.35 -0.89 -2.85
CA ALA A 21 -6.02 0.29 -3.40
C ALA A 21 -5.09 1.11 -4.31
N MET A 22 -3.81 1.24 -3.95
CA MET A 22 -2.79 1.88 -4.79
C MET A 22 -2.67 1.16 -6.14
N VAL A 23 -2.57 -0.18 -6.14
CA VAL A 23 -2.51 -1.00 -7.36
C VAL A 23 -3.76 -0.79 -8.22
N GLU A 24 -4.95 -0.73 -7.63
CA GLU A 24 -6.19 -0.46 -8.37
C GLU A 24 -6.21 0.93 -9.02
N HIS A 25 -5.71 1.97 -8.35
CA HIS A 25 -5.58 3.30 -8.95
C HIS A 25 -4.64 3.27 -10.17
N ILE A 26 -3.52 2.54 -10.11
CA ILE A 26 -2.61 2.36 -11.26
C ILE A 26 -3.32 1.66 -12.41
N ARG A 27 -4.04 0.57 -12.12
CA ARG A 27 -4.80 -0.18 -13.14
C ARG A 27 -5.80 0.71 -13.85
N LYS A 28 -6.53 1.56 -13.13
CA LYS A 28 -7.48 2.50 -13.72
C LYS A 28 -6.80 3.59 -14.54
N LEU A 29 -5.68 4.15 -14.08
CA LEU A 29 -4.89 5.10 -14.87
C LEU A 29 -4.41 4.51 -16.20
N LYS A 30 -4.02 3.24 -16.19
CA LYS A 30 -3.63 2.50 -17.40
C LYS A 30 -4.78 2.32 -18.37
N GLN A 31 -5.97 2.00 -17.86
CA GLN A 31 -7.18 1.92 -18.68
C GLN A 31 -7.54 3.26 -19.31
N ILE A 32 -7.49 4.34 -18.52
CA ILE A 32 -7.79 5.70 -18.99
C ILE A 32 -6.82 6.13 -20.11
N SER A 33 -5.53 5.80 -19.97
CA SER A 33 -4.48 6.16 -20.95
C SER A 33 -4.31 5.18 -22.11
N GLY A 34 -5.14 4.13 -22.20
CA GLY A 34 -5.07 3.11 -23.24
C GLY A 34 -3.79 2.27 -23.22
N SER A 35 -3.16 2.08 -22.06
CA SER A 35 -1.95 1.26 -21.92
C SER A 35 -2.27 -0.23 -22.04
N THR A 36 -1.43 -0.97 -22.79
CA THR A 36 -1.58 -2.41 -23.02
C THR A 36 -0.97 -3.28 -21.91
N ASN A 37 -0.17 -2.70 -21.01
CA ASN A 37 0.56 -3.44 -19.99
C ASN A 37 -0.03 -3.17 -18.59
N VAL A 38 -1.20 -3.77 -18.34
CA VAL A 38 -2.06 -3.49 -17.18
C VAL A 38 -1.48 -4.01 -15.85
N ASP A 39 -0.66 -5.07 -15.90
CA ASP A 39 -0.21 -5.78 -14.69
C ASP A 39 1.09 -5.25 -14.07
N ASN A 40 1.86 -4.44 -14.80
CA ASN A 40 3.03 -3.76 -14.24
C ASN A 40 2.59 -2.59 -13.33
N LEU A 41 3.36 -2.22 -12.32
CA LEU A 41 3.12 -1.01 -11.52
C LEU A 41 3.65 0.27 -12.18
N ALA A 42 4.60 0.18 -13.11
CA ALA A 42 5.11 1.36 -13.83
C ALA A 42 4.01 2.06 -14.64
N PHE A 43 3.90 3.39 -14.52
CA PHE A 43 2.81 4.21 -15.07
C PHE A 43 3.26 5.57 -15.62
N ALA A 44 4.57 5.82 -15.75
CA ALA A 44 5.16 7.07 -16.24
C ALA A 44 4.67 7.43 -17.65
N GLU A 45 4.51 6.44 -18.53
CA GLU A 45 3.94 6.67 -19.87
C GLU A 45 2.48 7.13 -19.78
N CYS A 46 1.73 6.60 -18.82
CA CYS A 46 0.33 6.98 -18.59
C CYS A 46 0.26 8.44 -18.12
N ILE A 47 1.12 8.82 -17.17
CA ILE A 47 1.25 10.21 -16.72
C ILE A 47 1.72 11.12 -17.86
N GLY A 48 2.66 10.67 -18.69
CA GLY A 48 3.13 11.41 -19.85
C GLY A 48 2.00 11.72 -20.83
N LYS A 49 1.17 10.73 -21.18
CA LYS A 49 -0.01 10.91 -22.04
C LYS A 49 -1.00 11.90 -21.42
N ILE A 50 -1.33 11.73 -20.14
CA ILE A 50 -2.24 12.62 -19.40
C ILE A 50 -1.68 14.07 -19.37
N ARG A 51 -0.37 14.25 -19.18
CA ARG A 51 0.32 15.57 -19.17
C ARG A 51 0.34 16.24 -20.55
N ILE A 52 0.47 15.47 -21.62
CA ILE A 52 0.48 15.99 -23.00
C ILE A 52 -0.92 16.44 -23.41
N GLU A 53 -1.93 15.62 -23.10
CA GLU A 53 -3.32 15.96 -23.38
C GLU A 53 -3.80 17.12 -22.50
N HIS A 54 -3.23 17.29 -21.29
CA HIS A 54 -3.71 18.26 -20.32
C HIS A 54 -2.57 18.90 -19.49
N LYS A 55 -2.41 20.23 -19.55
CA LYS A 55 -1.36 20.96 -18.82
C LYS A 55 -1.47 20.75 -17.31
N MET A 56 -0.61 19.90 -16.74
CA MET A 56 -0.44 19.76 -15.28
C MET A 56 0.55 20.82 -14.76
N LYS A 57 0.19 21.58 -13.72
CA LYS A 57 1.11 22.49 -13.01
C LYS A 57 1.00 22.30 -11.49
N GLY A 58 2.13 22.04 -10.81
CA GLY A 58 2.26 22.11 -9.35
C GLY A 58 2.68 20.82 -8.66
N TYR A 59 3.25 20.97 -7.45
CA TYR A 59 3.68 19.91 -6.52
C TYR A 59 2.54 19.28 -5.71
N ASP A 60 1.36 19.90 -5.73
CA ASP A 60 0.09 19.31 -5.32
C ASP A 60 -0.73 19.13 -6.59
N PHE A 61 -1.16 17.89 -6.85
CA PHE A 61 -1.82 17.39 -8.07
C PHE A 61 -3.15 18.09 -8.41
N SER A 62 -3.14 19.41 -8.56
CA SER A 62 -4.25 20.22 -9.06
C SER A 62 -4.06 20.44 -10.56
N LEU A 63 -4.92 19.82 -11.35
CA LEU A 63 -4.95 19.97 -12.81
C LEU A 63 -5.67 21.27 -13.15
N VAL A 64 -4.91 22.33 -13.44
CA VAL A 64 -5.45 23.58 -14.00
C VAL A 64 -5.47 23.47 -15.53
N THR A 65 -6.67 23.35 -16.09
CA THR A 65 -6.89 23.42 -17.54
C THR A 65 -6.71 24.87 -18.00
N ASN A 66 -5.70 25.14 -18.84
CA ASN A 66 -5.76 26.35 -19.66
C ASN A 66 -6.66 26.05 -20.86
N PRO A 67 -7.76 26.79 -21.06
CA PRO A 67 -8.57 26.63 -22.26
C PRO A 67 -7.69 26.94 -23.47
N ILE A 68 -7.57 25.99 -24.40
CA ILE A 68 -6.98 26.23 -25.72
C ILE A 68 -8.11 26.71 -26.61
N GLY A 69 -8.45 27.99 -26.53
CA GLY A 69 -9.43 28.61 -27.44
C GLY A 69 -10.10 29.84 -26.85
N PRO A 70 -10.23 30.93 -27.64
CA PRO A 70 -11.11 32.03 -27.28
C PRO A 70 -12.53 31.61 -27.67
N GLU A 71 -13.26 31.01 -26.74
CA GLU A 71 -14.73 30.85 -26.67
C GLU A 71 -15.03 29.61 -25.82
N GLY A 72 -15.66 29.81 -24.66
CA GLY A 72 -16.24 28.71 -23.88
C GLY A 72 -15.92 28.75 -22.39
N GLU A 73 -16.57 29.65 -21.65
CA GLU A 73 -16.66 29.61 -20.17
C GLU A 73 -17.51 28.42 -19.65
N ASN A 74 -17.65 27.32 -20.40
CA ASN A 74 -18.53 26.20 -20.03
C ASN A 74 -18.18 24.87 -20.70
N GLU A 75 -16.91 24.57 -20.94
CA GLU A 75 -16.53 23.19 -21.24
C GLU A 75 -16.28 22.46 -19.91
N GLU A 76 -17.27 21.66 -19.50
CA GLU A 76 -17.08 20.58 -18.53
C GLU A 76 -15.72 19.92 -18.80
N LYS A 77 -14.83 20.01 -17.81
CA LYS A 77 -13.53 19.35 -17.86
C LYS A 77 -13.76 17.91 -18.34
N PRO A 78 -13.13 17.44 -19.44
CA PRO A 78 -13.46 16.15 -20.04
C PRO A 78 -13.52 15.09 -18.95
N LEU A 79 -14.60 14.29 -18.92
CA LEU A 79 -14.82 13.28 -17.86
C LEU A 79 -13.56 12.41 -17.63
N CYS A 80 -12.86 12.07 -18.71
CA CYS A 80 -11.59 11.36 -18.72
C CYS A 80 -10.50 12.05 -17.86
N LEU A 81 -10.43 13.38 -17.90
CA LEU A 81 -9.47 14.21 -17.18
C LEU A 81 -9.77 14.31 -15.68
N GLN A 82 -11.04 14.41 -15.32
CA GLN A 82 -11.47 14.40 -13.92
C GLN A 82 -11.21 13.04 -13.29
N SER A 83 -11.52 11.96 -14.02
CA SER A 83 -11.18 10.60 -13.62
C SER A 83 -9.67 10.44 -13.46
N ALA A 84 -8.86 10.83 -14.46
CA ALA A 84 -7.40 10.75 -14.37
C ALA A 84 -6.85 11.50 -13.14
N GLN A 85 -7.35 12.70 -12.85
CA GLN A 85 -6.93 13.46 -11.67
C GLN A 85 -7.29 12.75 -10.37
N SER A 86 -8.52 12.25 -10.26
CA SER A 86 -8.98 11.52 -9.07
C SER A 86 -8.13 10.28 -8.83
N GLU A 87 -7.79 9.55 -9.89
CA GLU A 87 -6.96 8.35 -9.79
C GLU A 87 -5.50 8.69 -9.42
N VAL A 88 -4.90 9.78 -9.93
CA VAL A 88 -3.56 10.23 -9.52
C VAL A 88 -3.52 10.68 -8.06
N MET A 89 -4.53 11.44 -7.60
CA MET A 89 -4.62 11.84 -6.19
C MET A 89 -4.78 10.62 -5.28
N GLY A 90 -5.71 9.71 -5.62
CA GLY A 90 -5.91 8.46 -4.90
C GLY A 90 -4.64 7.61 -4.86
N LEU A 91 -3.92 7.51 -5.98
CA LEU A 91 -2.64 6.83 -6.06
C LEU A 91 -1.61 7.39 -5.07
N SER A 92 -1.39 8.70 -5.11
CA SER A 92 -0.44 9.39 -4.21
C SER A 92 -0.82 9.17 -2.75
N ASP A 93 -2.09 9.33 -2.39
CA ASP A 93 -2.56 9.19 -1.02
C ASP A 93 -2.40 7.75 -0.50
N ARG A 94 -2.70 6.75 -1.33
CA ARG A 94 -2.53 5.34 -0.98
C ARG A 94 -1.07 4.92 -0.91
N ALA A 95 -0.21 5.46 -1.77
CA ALA A 95 1.24 5.25 -1.67
C ALA A 95 1.80 5.82 -0.35
N LYS A 96 1.44 7.06 0.00
CA LYS A 96 1.82 7.70 1.27
C LYS A 96 1.32 6.90 2.48
N ALA A 97 0.06 6.46 2.46
CA ALA A 97 -0.52 5.67 3.55
C ALA A 97 0.16 4.29 3.71
N THR A 98 0.53 3.65 2.60
CA THR A 98 1.29 2.38 2.62
C THR A 98 2.68 2.55 3.24
N ILE A 99 3.37 3.65 2.92
CA ILE A 99 4.69 3.98 3.47
C ILE A 99 4.59 4.33 4.96
N SER A 100 3.61 5.14 5.36
CA SER A 100 3.49 5.66 6.73
C SER A 100 3.27 4.55 7.76
N LYS A 101 2.49 3.51 7.41
CA LYS A 101 2.25 2.34 8.26
C LYS A 101 3.48 1.43 8.39
N GLY A 102 4.41 1.50 7.44
CA GLY A 102 5.52 0.54 7.33
C GLY A 102 6.51 0.59 8.51
N THR A 103 6.80 1.77 9.07
CA THR A 103 7.81 1.86 10.15
C THR A 103 7.32 1.24 11.46
N ALA A 104 6.11 1.58 11.91
CA ALA A 104 5.56 1.05 13.16
C ALA A 104 5.33 -0.46 13.06
N LEU A 105 4.82 -0.93 11.92
CA LEU A 105 4.61 -2.36 11.66
C LEU A 105 5.92 -3.15 11.70
N ILE A 106 6.98 -2.67 11.04
CA ILE A 106 8.29 -3.34 11.05
C ILE A 106 8.89 -3.39 12.46
N GLN A 107 8.73 -2.34 13.27
CA GLN A 107 9.18 -2.35 14.66
C GLN A 107 8.46 -3.41 15.49
N LEU A 108 7.14 -3.53 15.33
CA LEU A 108 6.33 -4.54 16.03
C LEU A 108 6.68 -5.97 15.58
N ILE A 109 6.83 -6.18 14.27
CA ILE A 109 7.30 -7.44 13.68
C ILE A 109 8.67 -7.82 14.25
N ASP A 110 9.63 -6.89 14.24
CA ASP A 110 10.97 -7.14 14.75
C ASP A 110 10.97 -7.47 16.25
N TRP A 111 10.09 -6.83 17.03
CA TRP A 111 9.93 -7.13 18.43
C TRP A 111 9.42 -8.57 18.64
N LEU A 112 8.38 -8.99 17.90
CA LEU A 112 7.86 -10.36 17.93
C LEU A 112 8.95 -11.38 17.52
N LEU A 113 9.67 -11.12 16.44
CA LEU A 113 10.73 -12.01 15.96
C LEU A 113 11.86 -12.20 16.97
N ARG A 114 12.31 -11.10 17.61
CA ARG A 114 13.38 -11.16 18.62
C ARG A 114 12.91 -11.82 19.92
N GLY A 115 11.63 -11.66 20.29
CA GLY A 115 11.05 -12.23 21.50
C GLY A 115 10.73 -13.73 21.43
N HIS A 116 10.97 -14.39 20.29
CA HIS A 116 10.47 -15.74 20.03
C HIS A 116 10.79 -16.76 21.14
N SER A 117 12.05 -16.84 21.57
CA SER A 117 12.47 -17.79 22.61
C SER A 117 11.77 -17.53 23.94
N GLN A 118 11.67 -16.26 24.34
CA GLN A 118 10.97 -15.87 25.56
C GLN A 118 9.47 -16.18 25.48
N MET A 119 8.85 -15.96 24.32
CA MET A 119 7.43 -16.29 24.10
C MET A 119 7.20 -17.81 24.16
N ALA A 120 8.13 -18.60 23.62
CA ALA A 120 8.06 -20.07 23.70
C ALA A 120 8.13 -20.55 25.16
N GLU A 121 9.01 -19.98 25.99
CA GLU A 121 9.07 -20.28 27.42
C GLU A 121 7.77 -19.90 28.15
N GLN A 122 7.21 -18.72 27.85
CA GLN A 122 5.94 -18.28 28.44
C GLN A 122 4.78 -19.20 28.06
N VAL A 123 4.72 -19.62 26.79
CA VAL A 123 3.69 -20.55 26.30
C VAL A 123 3.79 -21.90 27.00
N LYS A 124 5.00 -22.44 27.15
CA LYS A 124 5.20 -23.71 27.87
C LYS A 124 4.81 -23.60 29.34
N GLY A 125 5.20 -22.51 30.01
CA GLY A 125 4.87 -22.28 31.41
C GLY A 125 3.37 -22.03 31.67
N ALA A 126 2.61 -21.63 30.65
CA ALA A 126 1.18 -21.37 30.74
C ALA A 126 0.31 -22.61 30.48
N ALA A 127 0.88 -23.68 29.92
CA ALA A 127 0.14 -24.89 29.60
C ALA A 127 -0.25 -25.68 30.86
N GLU A 128 -1.51 -26.12 30.95
CA GLU A 128 -1.97 -26.92 32.10
C GLU A 128 -1.45 -28.36 32.05
N ASN A 129 -1.15 -28.86 30.84
CA ASN A 129 -0.67 -30.21 30.61
C ASN A 129 0.15 -30.30 29.30
N TYR A 130 0.81 -31.44 29.10
CA TYR A 130 1.68 -31.68 27.95
C TYR A 130 0.97 -31.59 26.59
N GLN A 131 -0.30 -32.02 26.50
CA GLN A 131 -1.06 -31.94 25.26
C GLN A 131 -1.36 -30.48 24.91
N GLU A 132 -1.73 -29.69 25.91
CA GLU A 132 -1.94 -28.25 25.74
C GLU A 132 -0.64 -27.52 25.42
N GLU A 133 0.48 -27.89 26.05
CA GLU A 133 1.81 -27.36 25.72
C GLU A 133 2.11 -27.53 24.23
N GLY A 134 1.90 -28.74 23.70
CA GLY A 134 2.06 -29.02 22.27
C GLY A 134 1.20 -28.10 21.39
N ARG A 135 -0.11 -28.03 21.68
CA ARG A 135 -1.05 -27.17 20.94
C ARG A 135 -0.64 -25.69 20.94
N LEU A 136 -0.24 -25.16 22.10
CA LEU A 136 0.14 -23.76 22.20
C LEU A 136 1.49 -23.47 21.53
N CYS A 137 2.45 -24.41 21.60
CA CYS A 137 3.73 -24.30 20.90
C CYS A 137 3.53 -24.31 19.38
N ASP A 138 2.69 -25.20 18.86
CA ASP A 138 2.37 -25.28 17.44
C ASP A 138 1.71 -23.98 16.96
N ASN A 139 0.73 -23.46 17.71
CA ASN A 139 0.09 -22.17 17.42
C ASN A 139 1.09 -21.01 17.40
N LEU A 140 2.05 -20.99 18.35
CA LEU A 140 3.10 -19.97 18.37
C LEU A 140 3.96 -20.05 17.11
N GLU A 141 4.40 -21.24 16.72
CA GLU A 141 5.22 -21.43 15.50
C GLU A 141 4.47 -21.02 14.23
N GLU A 142 3.18 -21.35 14.12
CA GLU A 142 2.33 -20.88 13.02
C GLU A 142 2.23 -19.35 12.98
N ASN A 143 1.96 -18.71 14.12
CA ASN A 143 1.94 -17.25 14.21
C ASN A 143 3.29 -16.64 13.80
N MET A 144 4.40 -17.26 14.18
CA MET A 144 5.74 -16.80 13.83
C MET A 144 6.06 -16.97 12.34
N LYS A 145 5.50 -17.97 11.66
CA LYS A 145 5.57 -18.07 10.19
C LYS A 145 4.85 -16.89 9.54
N GLU A 146 3.66 -16.55 10.02
CA GLU A 146 2.91 -15.40 9.50
C GLU A 146 3.61 -14.06 9.81
N VAL A 147 4.25 -13.89 10.97
CA VAL A 147 5.06 -12.70 11.27
C VAL A 147 6.20 -12.53 10.25
N ARG A 148 6.89 -13.62 9.89
CA ARG A 148 7.97 -13.59 8.88
C ARG A 148 7.41 -13.24 7.50
N ARG A 149 6.30 -13.86 7.11
CA ARG A 149 5.60 -13.56 5.85
C ARG A 149 5.16 -12.09 5.78
N ALA A 150 4.57 -11.57 6.86
CA ALA A 150 4.15 -10.18 6.96
C ALA A 150 5.35 -9.22 6.82
N LYS A 151 6.52 -9.57 7.39
CA LYS A 151 7.75 -8.79 7.23
C LYS A 151 8.16 -8.64 5.77
N GLU A 152 8.24 -9.76 5.06
CA GLU A 152 8.66 -9.79 3.66
C GLU A 152 7.69 -9.00 2.78
N LEU A 153 6.38 -9.20 2.96
CA LEU A 153 5.36 -8.49 2.20
C LEU A 153 5.34 -6.99 2.52
N SER A 154 5.40 -6.61 3.79
CA SER A 154 5.41 -5.21 4.22
C SER A 154 6.59 -4.43 3.64
N GLN A 155 7.77 -5.05 3.59
CA GLN A 155 8.95 -4.46 2.96
C GLN A 155 8.75 -4.26 1.45
N ARG A 156 8.22 -5.27 0.75
CA ARG A 156 7.91 -5.17 -0.68
C ARG A 156 6.88 -4.08 -0.97
N TYR A 157 5.78 -4.04 -0.22
CA TYR A 157 4.74 -3.02 -0.36
C TYR A 157 5.30 -1.61 -0.18
N ARG A 158 6.15 -1.41 0.84
CA ARG A 158 6.79 -0.12 1.09
C ARG A 158 7.75 0.28 -0.03
N GLN A 159 8.55 -0.66 -0.53
CA GLN A 159 9.47 -0.40 -1.64
C GLN A 159 8.70 0.04 -2.89
N GLN A 160 7.71 -0.76 -3.30
CA GLN A 160 6.92 -0.47 -4.50
C GLN A 160 6.11 0.81 -4.35
N ALA A 161 5.52 1.08 -3.18
CA ALA A 161 4.85 2.35 -2.92
C ALA A 161 5.82 3.55 -2.99
N GLY A 162 7.07 3.37 -2.55
CA GLY A 162 8.12 4.38 -2.70
C GLY A 162 8.49 4.66 -4.15
N GLU A 163 8.63 3.60 -4.97
CA GLU A 163 8.87 3.71 -6.41
C GLU A 163 7.72 4.46 -7.10
N VAL A 164 6.47 4.07 -6.81
CA VAL A 164 5.26 4.71 -7.34
C VAL A 164 5.16 6.18 -6.91
N TYR A 165 5.47 6.47 -5.64
CA TYR A 165 5.46 7.84 -5.13
C TYR A 165 6.47 8.73 -5.85
N ASN A 166 7.68 8.21 -6.10
CA ASN A 166 8.71 8.93 -6.83
C ASN A 166 8.37 9.11 -8.32
N GLU A 167 7.68 8.15 -8.92
CA GLU A 167 7.22 8.22 -10.32
C GLU A 167 6.07 9.21 -10.51
N ALA A 168 5.24 9.41 -9.47
CA ALA A 168 4.18 10.40 -9.47
C ALA A 168 4.68 11.84 -9.24
N ALA A 169 5.78 12.02 -8.51
CA ALA A 169 6.38 13.32 -8.18
C ALA A 169 6.96 14.04 -9.42
#